data_AF-A0A669R4W6-F1
#
_entry.id   AF-A0A669R4W6-F1
#
_cell.length_a   1.000
_cell.length_b   1.000
_cell.length_c   1.000
_cell.angle_alpha   90.00
_cell.angle_beta   90.00
_cell.angle_gamma   90.00
#
_symmetry.space_group_name_H-M   'P 1'
#
loop_
_entity.id
_entity.type
_entity.pdbx_description
1 polymer ?
#
loop_
_entity_poly.entity_id
_entity_poly.type
_entity_poly.pdbx_seq_one_letter_code
_entity_poly.pdbx_strand_id
1 'polypeptide(L)' 'LQGNTFPIDYVYFENSSSNPYLVRRIEELNKTANGNVEAKVVCLFRRRDISSSLNSLADSNAREWKSCSPPPHPSPPFG' A
#
# COMPACT_ATOMS: atom_id res chain seq x y z
N LEU A 1 -21.27 8.70 -14.68
CA LEU A 1 -19.85 8.88 -14.32
C LEU A 1 -19.37 7.56 -13.79
N GLN A 2 -18.78 6.72 -14.65
CA GLN A 2 -18.27 5.43 -14.24
C GLN A 2 -17.04 5.73 -13.39
N GLY A 3 -17.14 5.53 -12.07
CA GLY A 3 -15.99 5.65 -11.20
C GLY A 3 -14.95 4.66 -11.72
N ASN A 4 -13.83 5.18 -12.21
CA ASN A 4 -12.67 4.37 -12.53
C ASN A 4 -12.16 3.81 -11.20
N THR A 5 -12.73 2.70 -10.73
CA THR A 5 -12.08 1.84 -9.74
C THR A 5 -10.90 1.22 -10.47
N PHE A 6 -9.77 1.91 -10.45
CA PHE A 6 -8.52 1.31 -10.85
C PHE A 6 -8.28 0.08 -9.97
N PRO A 7 -7.82 -1.06 -10.51
CA PRO A 7 -7.29 -2.13 -9.67
C PRO A 7 -6.25 -1.51 -8.72
N ILE A 8 -6.22 -1.98 -7.47
CA ILE A 8 -5.25 -1.49 -6.48
C ILE A 8 -3.87 -1.92 -6.95
N ASP A 9 -3.20 -1.02 -7.67
CA ASP A 9 -1.90 -1.26 -8.26
C ASP A 9 -0.78 -0.78 -7.33
N TYR A 10 0.32 -1.52 -7.37
CA TYR A 10 1.54 -1.20 -6.64
C TYR A 10 2.67 -0.95 -7.63
N VAL A 11 3.52 0.01 -7.30
CA VAL A 11 4.64 0.43 -8.14
C VAL A 11 5.94 0.39 -7.38
N TYR A 12 6.99 -0.01 -8.10
CA TYR A 12 8.36 -0.03 -7.62
C TYR A 12 9.07 1.24 -8.07
N PHE A 13 9.57 2.02 -7.11
CA PHE A 13 10.37 3.21 -7.37
C PHE A 13 11.84 2.90 -7.16
N GLU A 14 12.67 3.41 -8.06
CA GLU A 14 14.10 3.48 -7.85
C GLU A 14 14.42 4.36 -6.64
N ASN A 15 15.39 3.93 -5.82
CA ASN A 15 15.90 4.70 -4.69
C ASN A 15 17.35 5.11 -4.93
N SER A 16 18.22 4.11 -5.04
CA SER A 16 19.62 4.24 -5.45
C SER A 16 20.06 2.88 -6.01
N SER A 17 21.04 2.84 -6.89
CA SER A 17 21.47 1.62 -7.59
C SER A 17 21.85 0.43 -6.69
N SER A 18 22.25 0.70 -5.43
CA SER A 18 22.61 -0.33 -4.45
C SER A 18 21.53 -0.62 -3.41
N ASN A 19 20.41 0.11 -3.46
CA ASN A 19 19.30 -0.07 -2.53
C ASN A 19 18.16 -0.83 -3.21
N PRO A 20 17.43 -1.71 -2.49
CA PRO A 20 16.24 -2.31 -3.06
C PRO A 20 15.17 -1.26 -3.36
N TYR A 21 14.32 -1.53 -4.34
CA TYR A 21 13.23 -0.64 -4.75
C TYR A 21 12.26 -0.31 -3.60
N LEU A 22 11.71 0.91 -3.65
CA LEU A 22 10.63 1.33 -2.76
C LEU A 22 9.30 0.86 -3.33
N VAL A 23 8.35 0.48 -2.47
CA VAL A 23 7.01 0.07 -2.90
C VAL A 23 6.01 1.16 -2.53
N ARG A 24 5.14 1.53 -3.47
CA ARG A 24 4.03 2.46 -3.21
C ARG A 24 2.73 1.94 -3.80
N ARG A 25 1.62 2.21 -3.13
CA ARG A 25 0.26 1.92 -3.64
C ARG A 25 -0.27 3.14 -4.37
N ILE A 26 -0.80 2.95 -5.56
CA ILE A 26 -1.44 4.03 -6.33
C ILE A 26 -2.82 4.29 -5.74
N GLU A 27 -3.08 5.55 -5.37
CA GLU A 27 -4.42 6.02 -5.00
C GLU A 27 -5.10 6.73 -6.18
N GLU A 28 -4.32 7.46 -6.97
CA GLU A 28 -4.84 8.28 -8.06
C GLU A 28 -3.75 8.50 -9.11
N LEU A 29 -4.15 8.51 -10.39
CA LEU A 29 -3.31 8.89 -11.51
C LEU A 29 -3.96 10.06 -12.23
N ASN A 30 -3.23 11.15 -12.37
CA ASN A 30 -3.67 12.33 -13.09
C ASN A 30 -2.78 12.56 -14.30
N LYS A 31 -3.41 12.82 -15.45
CA LYS A 31 -2.70 13.26 -16.65
C LYS A 31 -2.95 14.75 -16.83
N THR A 32 -1.88 15.53 -16.76
CA THR A 32 -1.93 16.97 -17.00
C THR A 32 -2.17 17.28 -18.48
N ALA A 33 -2.70 18.47 -18.78
CA ALA A 33 -2.96 18.91 -20.16
C ALA A 33 -1.70 18.91 -21.05
N ASN A 34 -0.52 19.06 -20.46
CA ASN A 34 0.77 19.04 -21.14
C ASN A 34 1.29 17.61 -21.41
N GLY A 35 0.54 16.58 -20.98
CA GLY A 35 0.86 15.18 -21.20
C GLY A 35 1.63 14.49 -20.08
N ASN A 36 2.07 15.22 -19.05
CA ASN A 36 2.74 14.62 -17.88
C ASN A 36 1.75 13.79 -17.06
N VAL A 37 2.24 12.72 -16.45
CA VAL A 37 1.47 11.88 -15.52
C VAL A 37 1.97 12.10 -14.11
N GLU A 38 1.05 12.38 -13.20
CA GLU A 38 1.27 12.55 -11.78
C GLU A 38 0.56 11.42 -11.03
N ALA A 39 1.21 10.86 -10.01
CA ALA A 39 0.66 9.78 -9.21
C ALA A 39 0.55 10.21 -7.75
N LYS A 40 -0.66 10.16 -7.20
CA LYS A 40 -0.87 10.20 -5.75
C LYS A 40 -0.73 8.80 -5.23
N VAL A 41 0.17 8.63 -4.26
CA VAL A 41 0.58 7.32 -3.79
C VAL A 41 0.65 7.25 -2.27
N VAL A 42 0.36 6.07 -1.72
CA VAL A 42 0.66 5.71 -0.33
C VAL A 42 2.02 5.03 -0.28
N CYS A 43 2.91 5.53 0.58
CA CYS A 43 4.23 4.93 0.78
C CYS A 43 4.14 3.70 1.68
N LEU A 44 4.71 2.58 1.22
CA LEU A 44 4.91 1.39 2.03
C LEU A 44 6.36 1.31 2.45
N PHE A 45 6.59 1.34 3.76
CA PHE A 45 7.93 1.27 4.31
C PHE A 45 8.26 -0.15 4.74
N ARG A 46 9.51 -0.56 4.51
CA ARG A 46 10.02 -1.75 5.18
C ARG A 46 10.26 -1.39 6.64
N ARG A 47 10.10 -2.36 7.51
CA ARG A 47 10.30 -2.20 8.97
C ARG A 47 11.66 -1.59 9.34
N ARG A 48 12.71 -1.88 8.56
CA ARG A 48 14.07 -1.36 8.77
C ARG A 48 14.26 0.10 8.33
N ASP A 49 13.39 0.61 7.46
CA ASP A 49 13.49 1.97 6.92
C ASP A 49 12.80 3.01 7.83
N ILE A 50 12.03 2.57 8.82
CA ILE A 50 11.30 3.42 9.76
C ILE A 50 11.86 3.31 11.18
N SER A 51 11.71 4.38 11.97
CA SER A 51 12.24 4.43 13.33
C SER A 51 11.62 3.35 14.22
N SER A 52 12.37 2.94 15.25
CA SER A 52 11.90 1.96 16.25
C SER A 52 10.58 2.39 16.92
N SER A 53 10.43 3.68 17.22
CA SER A 53 9.18 4.23 17.78
C SER A 53 7.98 4.06 16.84
N LEU A 54 8.17 4.28 15.54
CA LEU A 54 7.11 4.09 14.54
C LEU A 54 6.76 2.61 14.34
N ASN A 55 7.75 1.71 14.45
CA ASN A 55 7.50 0.27 14.40
C ASN A 55 6.56 -0.18 15.53
N SER A 56 6.81 0.26 16.77
CA SER A 56 5.95 -0.08 17.92
C SER A 56 4.51 0.43 17.76
N LEU A 57 4.34 1.64 17.21
CA LEU A 57 3.03 2.21 16.92
C LEU A 57 2.31 1.46 15.79
N ALA A 58 3.02 1.11 14.72
CA ALA A 58 2.48 0.33 13.61
C ALA A 58 2.00 -1.06 14.06
N ASP A 59 2.78 -1.73 14.92
CA ASP A 59 2.41 -3.03 15.49
C ASP A 59 1.14 -2.97 16.33
N SER A 60 1.00 -1.91 17.14
CA SER A 60 -0.17 -1.70 17.98
C SER A 60 -1.42 -1.46 17.12
N ASN A 61 -1.32 -0.60 16.10
CA ASN A 61 -2.42 -0.31 15.18
C ASN A 61 -2.82 -1.54 14.33
N ALA A 62 -1.85 -2.36 13.91
CA ALA A 62 -2.13 -3.61 13.20
C ALA A 62 -2.90 -4.63 14.06
N ARG A 63 -2.68 -4.61 15.37
CA ARG A 63 -3.41 -5.45 16.34
C ARG A 63 -4.86 -4.98 16.51
N GLU A 64 -5.08 -3.68 16.60
CA GLU A 64 -6.41 -3.06 16.67
C GLU A 64 -7.24 -3.39 15.42
N TRP A 65 -6.64 -3.25 14.23
CA TRP A 65 -7.31 -3.60 12.96
C TRP A 65 -7.75 -5.07 12.92
N LYS A 66 -6.88 -6.00 13.33
CA LYS A 66 -7.19 -7.43 13.38
C LYS A 66 -8.32 -7.76 14.34
N SER A 67 -8.45 -7.01 15.43
CA SER A 67 -9.54 -7.18 16.40
C SER A 67 -10.89 -6.66 15.87
N CYS A 68 -10.87 -5.73 14.92
CA CYS A 68 -12.07 -5.12 14.35
C CYS A 68 -12.49 -5.78 13.01
N SER A 69 -11.59 -6.50 12.33
CA SER A 69 -11.92 -7.29 11.15
C SER A 69 -12.65 -8.59 11.54
N PRO A 70 -13.78 -8.95 10.90
CA PRO A 70 -14.42 -10.24 11.15
C PRO A 70 -13.45 -11.37 10.81
N PRO A 71 -13.49 -12.50 11.54
CA PRO A 71 -12.63 -13.65 11.24
C PRO A 71 -12.88 -14.09 9.79
N PRO A 72 -11.83 -14.52 9.04
CA PRO A 72 -12.00 -15.04 7.70
C PRO A 72 -12.99 -16.21 7.76
N HIS A 73 -14.03 -16.16 6.93
CA HIS A 73 -15.04 -17.22 6.86
C HIS A 73 -14.34 -18.56 6.57
N PRO A 74 -14.65 -19.63 7.33
CA PRO A 74 -14.08 -20.94 7.04
C PRO A 74 -14.48 -21.36 5.62
N SER A 75 -13.49 -21.76 4.81
CA SER A 75 -13.73 -22.29 3.47
C SER A 75 -14.67 -23.50 3.57
N PRO A 76 -15.73 -23.60 2.74
CA PRO A 76 -16.56 -24.80 2.76
C PRO A 76 -15.70 -26.01 2.36
N PRO A 77 -15.92 -27.19 2.96
CA PRO A 77 -15.23 -28.39 2.55
C PRO A 77 -15.55 -28.67 1.09
N PHE A 78 -14.51 -28.90 0.29
CA PHE A 78 -14.67 -29.37 -1.09
C PHE A 78 -15.44 -30.70 -1.05
N GLY A 79 -16.65 -30.69 -1.59
CA GLY A 79 -17.46 -31.88 -1.86
C GLY A 79 -17.18 -32.42 -3.25
#